data_AF-A0A0G1FIS1-F1
#
_entry.id   AF-A0A0G1FIS1-F1
#
_cell.length_a   1.000
_cell.length_b   1.000
_cell.length_c   1.000
_cell.angle_alpha   90.00
_cell.angle_beta   90.00
_cell.angle_gamma   90.00
#
_symmetry.space_group_name_H-M   'P 1'
#
loop_
_entity.id
_entity.type
_entity.pdbx_description
1 polymer ?
#
loop_
_entity_poly.entity_id
_entity_poly.type
_entity_poly.pdbx_seq_one_letter_code
_entity_poly.pdbx_strand_id
1 'polypeptide(L)' 'RVDMILDKDGELIVLESNTIPGLTAQSLLPKAALASGITFSELVDRLIHAAFLK' A
#
# COMPACT_ATOMS: atom_id res chain seq x y z
N ARG A 1 -2.33 2.66 -2.83
CA ARG A 1 -2.35 1.20 -3.12
C ARG A 1 -2.70 1.04 -4.58
N VAL A 2 -1.95 0.26 -5.34
CA VAL A 2 -2.24 0.02 -6.77
C VAL A 2 -2.60 -1.45 -6.92
N ASP A 3 -3.77 -1.71 -7.48
CA ASP A 3 -4.26 -3.06 -7.72
C ASP A 3 -3.96 -3.44 -9.16
N MET A 4 -3.43 -4.64 -9.35
CA MET A 4 -2.86 -5.10 -10.61
C MET A 4 -3.23 -6.56 -10.85
N ILE A 5 -3.35 -6.95 -12.11
CA ILE A 5 -3.44 -8.35 -12.54
C ILE A 5 -2.22 -8.65 -13.41
N LEU A 6 -1.58 -9.79 -13.14
CA LEU A 6 -0.58 -10.38 -14.02
C LEU A 6 -1.28 -11.46 -14.84
N ASP A 7 -1.29 -11.33 -16.17
CA ASP A 7 -1.91 -12.32 -17.04
C ASP A 7 -1.00 -13.54 -17.26
N LYS A 8 -1.51 -14.52 -18.03
CA LYS A 8 -0.79 -15.79 -18.30
C LYS A 8 0.44 -15.63 -19.18
N ASP A 9 0.54 -14.54 -19.92
CA ASP A 9 1.64 -14.24 -20.83
C ASP A 9 2.70 -13.33 -20.16
N GLY A 10 2.45 -12.93 -18.91
CA GLY A 10 3.35 -12.14 -18.10
C GLY A 10 3.11 -10.63 -18.18
N GLU A 11 2.04 -10.21 -18.85
CA GLU A 11 1.69 -8.79 -18.96
C GLU A 11 1.00 -8.31 -17.67
N LEU A 12 1.45 -7.17 -17.17
CA LEU A 12 0.95 -6.57 -15.94
C LEU A 12 -0.01 -5.43 -16.26
N ILE A 13 -1.27 -5.59 -15.84
CA ILE A 13 -2.36 -4.66 -16.09
C ILE A 13 -2.72 -3.95 -14.79
N VAL A 14 -2.62 -2.61 -14.79
CA VAL A 14 -3.08 -1.78 -13.67
C VAL A 14 -4.60 -1.64 -13.72
N LEU A 15 -5.27 -1.96 -12.62
CA LEU A 15 -6.72 -1.88 -12.51
C LEU A 15 -7.16 -0.53 -11.92
N GLU A 16 -6.67 -0.23 -10.72
CA GLU A 16 -7.04 0.98 -10.01
C GLU A 16 -5.91 1.48 -9.09
N SER A 17 -5.89 2.79 -8.89
CA SER A 17 -5.04 3.44 -7.91
C SER A 17 -5.90 4.00 -6.79
N ASN A 18 -5.81 3.38 -5.63
CA ASN A 18 -6.47 3.84 -4.41
C ASN A 18 -5.56 4.84 -3.72
N THR A 19 -5.88 6.13 -3.90
CA THR A 19 -5.13 7.26 -3.31
C THR A 19 -5.29 7.31 -1.79
N ILE A 20 -6.46 6.93 -1.28
CA ILE A 20 -6.74 6.80 0.16
C ILE A 20 -7.19 5.36 0.44
N PRO A 21 -6.26 4.41 0.58
CA PRO A 21 -6.62 3.02 0.89
C PRO A 21 -7.07 2.88 2.35
N GLY A 22 -7.80 1.80 2.64
CA GLY A 22 -8.15 1.45 4.02
C GLY A 22 -6.91 1.21 4.90
N LEU A 23 -7.02 1.57 6.18
CA LEU A 23 -5.97 1.44 7.20
C LEU A 23 -6.43 0.60 8.42
N THR A 24 -7.52 -0.16 8.30
CA THR A 24 -7.92 -1.11 9.36
C THR A 24 -6.99 -2.32 9.41
N ALA A 25 -7.01 -3.10 10.49
CA ALA A 25 -6.19 -4.31 10.62
C ALA A 25 -6.40 -5.33 9.47
N GLN A 26 -7.59 -5.34 8.88
CA GLN A 26 -7.93 -6.23 7.77
C GLN A 26 -7.53 -5.65 6.39
N SER A 27 -7.18 -4.37 6.32
CA SER A 27 -6.86 -3.68 5.07
C SER A 27 -5.53 -4.14 4.46
N LEU A 28 -5.45 -4.09 3.12
CA LEU A 28 -4.29 -4.62 2.37
C LEU A 28 -3.01 -3.79 2.56
N LEU A 29 -3.09 -2.46 2.68
CA LEU A 29 -1.88 -1.64 2.83
C LEU A 29 -1.16 -1.93 4.16
N PRO A 30 -1.82 -1.91 5.35
CA PRO A 30 -1.18 -2.32 6.60
C PRO A 30 -0.62 -3.74 6.57
N LYS A 31 -1.35 -4.71 5.98
CA LYS A 31 -0.89 -6.10 5.86
C LYS A 31 0.36 -6.22 4.99
N ALA A 32 0.42 -5.52 3.86
CA ALA A 32 1.58 -5.50 2.98
C ALA A 32 2.80 -4.84 3.64
N ALA A 33 2.59 -3.75 4.39
CA ALA A 33 3.64 -3.11 5.18
C ALA A 33 4.19 -4.06 6.26
N LEU A 34 3.31 -4.74 6.99
CA LEU A 34 3.73 -5.71 8.00
C LEU A 34 4.51 -6.87 7.38
N ALA A 35 4.07 -7.37 6.22
CA ALA A 35 4.79 -8.41 5.47
C ALA A 35 6.18 -7.97 5.00
N SER A 36 6.43 -6.67 4.84
CA SER A 36 7.75 -6.09 4.57
C SER A 36 8.52 -5.67 5.83
N GLY A 37 8.04 -6.05 7.02
CA GLY A 37 8.70 -5.75 8.30
C GLY A 37 8.42 -4.36 8.85
N ILE A 38 7.45 -3.63 8.29
CA ILE A 38 7.04 -2.29 8.74
C ILE A 38 5.81 -2.43 9.63
N THR A 39 5.95 -2.10 10.91
CA THR A 39 4.82 -2.09 11.85
C THR A 39 3.79 -1.02 11.48
N PHE A 40 2.56 -1.16 11.99
CA PHE A 40 1.51 -0.17 11.72
C PHE A 40 1.90 1.24 12.21
N SER A 41 2.52 1.35 13.39
CA SER A 41 3.01 2.65 13.90
C SER A 41 4.07 3.26 12.98
N GLU A 42 5.04 2.48 12.51
CA GLU A 42 6.05 2.98 11.56
C GLU A 42 5.44 3.37 10.21
N LEU A 43 4.43 2.65 9.73
CA LEU A 43 3.69 3.02 8.52
C LEU A 43 3.02 4.40 8.70
N VAL A 44 2.33 4.62 9.81
CA VAL A 44 1.68 5.90 10.12
C VAL A 44 2.71 7.02 10.24
N ASP A 45 3.83 6.78 10.93
CA ASP A 45 4.90 7.77 11.05
C ASP A 45 5.47 8.15 9.67
N ARG A 46 5.68 7.19 8.78
CA ARG A 46 6.15 7.46 7.40
C ARG A 46 5.15 8.30 6.61
N LEU A 47 3.84 8.03 6.74
CA LEU A 47 2.79 8.82 6.08
C LEU A 47 2.77 10.26 6.60
N ILE A 48 2.89 10.46 7.92
CA ILE A 48 2.95 11.78 8.54
C ILE A 48 4.19 12.54 8.05
N HIS A 49 5.36 11.91 8.08
CA HIS A 49 6.60 12.54 7.58
C HIS A 49 6.47 12.92 6.10
N ALA A 50 5.90 12.05 5.27
CA ALA A 50 5.69 12.32 3.86
C ALA A 50 4.76 13.53 3.62
N ALA A 51 3.76 13.75 4.48
CA ALA A 51 2.87 14.90 4.38
C ALA A 51 3.56 16.25 4.68
N PHE A 52 4.68 16.23 5.39
CA PHE A 52 5.49 17.42 5.69
C PHE A 52 6.67 17.64 4.74
N LEU A 53 6.93 16.71 3.82
CA LEU A 53 7.92 16.92 2.75
C LEU A 53 7.40 18.04 1.85
N LYS A 54 8.18 19.14 1.76
CA LYS A 54 7.90 20.27 0.87
C LYS A 54 8.24 19.93 -0.57
#